data_AF-F4XGT8-F1
#
_entry.id   AF-F4XGT8-F1
#
_cell.length_a   1.000
_cell.length_b   1.000
_cell.length_c   1.000
_cell.angle_alpha   90.00
_cell.angle_beta   90.00
_cell.angle_gamma   90.00
#
_symmetry.space_group_name_H-M   'P 1'
#
loop_
_entity.id
_entity.type
_entity.pdbx_description
1 polymer ?
#
loop_
_entity_poly.entity_id
_entity_poly.type
_entity_poly.pdbx_seq_one_letter_code
_entity_poly.pdbx_strand_id
1 'polypeptide(L)'
;MDYRQRRETGTGWNAQRTAGLGLILAVVVFFLPLLTVGGEPVLGLAQQGEGGGAAQGESVQTQAAKDRGKVVKLLQEDGTVTELTMEDYLFGVVAAEMPASFELEALKAQTCAARTYTVRKQNNPTQAHPDADVCTDTGCCQAYVTREAAETRWGLSAGEYSQKIAQAIAETDGMGILYQGQPIQAVFFSSAPGYTVDAVEVWGNSVDYLKSVESPEGEEVPNYHSQVVKSGEEVKNAVLSAYPGADLSGDPSGWFGTPAVNEGGTVSSILVGGVTLTGGQVRTLFDLRSACFTVAWDGTNFTFSVTGYGHGVGMSQYGANAMAKAGSTYGEILTWYYTGAEVASLW
;
A
#
# COMPACT_ATOMS: atom_id res chain seq x y z
N MET A 1 6.66 -3.82 -67.92
CA MET A 1 6.76 -4.60 -66.67
C MET A 1 5.42 -4.49 -65.97
N ASP A 2 4.79 -5.64 -65.79
CA ASP A 2 3.36 -5.86 -65.58
C ASP A 2 3.08 -5.98 -64.07
N TYR A 3 2.03 -5.33 -63.55
CA TYR A 3 1.52 -5.57 -62.19
C TYR A 3 0.01 -5.36 -62.18
N ARG A 4 -0.72 -6.39 -62.62
CA ARG A 4 -2.16 -6.56 -62.39
C ARG A 4 -2.40 -7.68 -61.37
N GLN A 5 -3.18 -7.30 -60.36
CA GLN A 5 -4.28 -8.05 -59.74
C GLN A 5 -4.03 -9.22 -58.77
N ARG A 6 -4.61 -8.99 -57.59
CA ARG A 6 -5.51 -9.86 -56.79
C ARG A 6 -4.91 -11.11 -56.13
N ARG A 7 -5.09 -11.16 -54.81
CA ARG A 7 -6.02 -12.13 -54.19
C ARG A 7 -6.47 -11.66 -52.80
N GLU A 8 -7.74 -11.27 -52.74
CA GLU A 8 -8.57 -11.37 -51.54
C GLU A 8 -8.97 -12.83 -51.37
N THR A 9 -8.84 -13.37 -50.15
CA THR A 9 -9.68 -14.46 -49.66
C THR A 9 -9.99 -14.14 -48.21
N GLY A 10 -11.23 -13.74 -47.95
CA GLY A 10 -11.76 -13.62 -46.60
C GLY A 10 -12.00 -14.98 -45.98
N THR A 11 -11.99 -15.01 -44.65
CA THR A 11 -12.71 -16.00 -43.84
C THR A 11 -12.97 -15.32 -42.50
N GLY A 12 -14.23 -14.93 -42.28
CA GLY A 12 -14.72 -14.50 -40.99
C GLY A 12 -15.28 -15.69 -40.22
N TRP A 13 -14.98 -15.73 -38.92
CA TRP A 13 -15.73 -16.27 -37.77
C TRP A 13 -14.69 -16.39 -36.63
N ASN A 14 -14.96 -16.23 -35.35
CA ASN A 14 -16.13 -15.90 -34.56
C ASN A 14 -15.59 -15.59 -33.15
N ALA A 15 -16.28 -14.76 -32.38
CA ALA A 15 -15.97 -14.57 -30.97
C ALA A 15 -16.07 -15.91 -30.22
N GLN A 16 -15.00 -16.27 -29.52
CA GLN A 16 -15.09 -17.13 -28.35
C GLN A 16 -14.63 -16.34 -27.13
N ARG A 17 -15.62 -15.98 -26.33
CA ARG A 17 -15.45 -15.56 -24.94
C ARG A 17 -14.83 -16.74 -24.17
N THR A 18 -13.57 -16.62 -23.78
CA THR A 18 -13.03 -17.41 -22.68
C THR A 18 -13.23 -16.62 -21.40
N ALA A 19 -14.43 -16.80 -20.81
CA ALA A 19 -14.62 -16.58 -19.38
C ALA A 19 -14.04 -17.81 -18.67
N GLY A 20 -13.17 -17.61 -17.68
CA GLY A 20 -12.55 -18.73 -16.97
C GLY A 20 -11.53 -18.33 -15.90
N LEU A 21 -12.07 -17.90 -14.75
CA LEU A 21 -11.53 -18.10 -13.39
C LEU A 21 -10.14 -17.55 -13.08
N GLY A 22 -10.09 -16.25 -12.78
CA GLY A 22 -9.04 -15.64 -11.98
C GLY A 22 -9.68 -14.71 -10.96
N LEU A 23 -10.17 -15.25 -9.85
CA LEU A 23 -10.57 -14.46 -8.68
C LEU A 23 -10.83 -15.36 -7.48
N ILE A 24 -10.61 -14.77 -6.28
CA ILE A 24 -10.70 -15.31 -4.91
C ILE A 24 -9.30 -15.73 -4.39
N LEU A 25 -8.66 -15.06 -3.42
CA LEU A 25 -9.06 -13.95 -2.55
C LEU A 25 -7.77 -13.39 -1.91
N ALA A 26 -7.44 -12.11 -2.12
CA ALA A 26 -6.42 -11.41 -1.33
C ALA A 26 -7.10 -10.57 -0.23
N VAL A 27 -7.87 -11.22 0.65
CA VAL A 27 -8.41 -10.57 1.87
C VAL A 27 -8.45 -11.59 3.01
N VAL A 28 -7.30 -12.01 3.52
CA VAL A 28 -7.20 -12.61 4.87
C VAL A 28 -5.81 -12.32 5.46
N VAL A 29 -5.54 -11.09 5.90
CA VAL A 29 -4.35 -10.82 6.75
C VAL A 29 -4.66 -9.95 7.99
N PHE A 30 -5.94 -9.68 8.29
CA PHE A 30 -6.36 -9.06 9.56
C PHE A 30 -7.48 -9.82 10.29
N PHE A 31 -7.68 -11.10 9.99
CA PHE A 31 -8.73 -11.91 10.61
C PHE A 31 -8.16 -13.10 11.38
N LEU A 32 -7.74 -12.87 12.63
CA LEU A 32 -7.78 -13.88 13.69
C LEU A 32 -7.85 -13.16 15.07
N PRO A 33 -9.01 -13.14 15.75
CA PRO A 33 -9.07 -12.80 17.16
C PRO A 33 -8.76 -14.05 18.00
N LEU A 34 -7.66 -14.01 18.75
CA LEU A 34 -7.40 -14.97 19.83
C LEU A 34 -8.34 -14.63 21.00
N LEU A 35 -9.48 -15.30 21.01
CA LEU A 35 -10.25 -15.55 22.22
C LEU A 35 -9.38 -16.38 23.18
N THR A 36 -9.02 -15.80 24.32
CA THR A 36 -9.01 -16.44 25.65
C THR A 36 -8.40 -15.49 26.68
N VAL A 37 -9.23 -14.90 27.54
CA VAL A 37 -9.16 -14.97 29.01
C VAL A 37 -10.51 -14.48 29.53
N GLY A 38 -11.19 -15.34 30.29
CA GLY A 38 -12.44 -15.01 30.97
C GLY A 38 -12.21 -14.10 32.17
N GLY A 39 -13.16 -13.18 32.38
CA GLY A 39 -13.31 -12.40 33.61
C GLY A 39 -14.73 -11.83 33.64
N GLU A 40 -15.49 -12.18 34.67
CA GLU A 40 -16.90 -11.84 34.85
C GLU A 40 -17.18 -10.33 35.01
N PRO A 41 -18.41 -9.86 34.73
CA PRO A 41 -18.76 -8.45 34.86
C PRO A 41 -19.07 -8.09 36.31
N VAL A 42 -18.38 -7.08 36.86
CA VAL A 42 -18.82 -6.40 38.08
C VAL A 42 -19.71 -5.23 37.68
N LEU A 43 -21.00 -5.40 37.93
CA LEU A 43 -22.04 -4.38 37.81
C LEU A 43 -21.84 -3.32 38.91
N GLY A 44 -21.28 -2.17 38.57
CA GLY A 44 -21.16 -1.02 39.47
C GLY A 44 -22.24 0.02 39.15
N LEU A 45 -23.30 0.07 39.98
CA LEU A 45 -24.28 1.15 39.97
C LEU A 45 -23.61 2.44 40.48
N ALA A 46 -23.57 3.48 39.65
CA ALA A 46 -23.22 4.84 40.07
C ALA A 46 -24.45 5.75 39.96
N GLN A 47 -24.74 6.41 41.08
CA GLN A 47 -25.91 7.24 41.35
C GLN A 47 -25.93 8.54 40.54
N GLN A 48 -27.16 8.99 40.27
CA GLN A 48 -27.48 10.33 39.81
C GLN A 48 -26.98 11.41 40.78
N GLY A 49 -26.34 12.44 40.24
CA GLY A 49 -26.14 13.73 40.88
C GLY A 49 -26.42 14.84 39.87
N GLU A 50 -27.50 15.59 40.09
CA GLU A 50 -27.81 16.84 39.39
C GLU A 50 -26.84 17.95 39.81
N GLY A 51 -26.42 18.79 38.87
CA GLY A 51 -25.64 19.99 39.13
C GLY A 51 -25.37 20.77 37.85
N GLY A 52 -26.06 21.90 37.69
CA GLY A 52 -26.13 22.69 36.46
C GLY A 52 -24.85 23.43 36.07
N GLY A 53 -24.86 23.89 34.82
CA GLY A 53 -23.84 24.75 34.24
C GLY A 53 -23.92 24.72 32.72
N ALA A 54 -24.79 25.56 32.15
CA ALA A 54 -24.86 25.77 30.71
C ALA A 54 -23.55 26.41 30.23
N ALA A 55 -22.64 25.59 29.71
CA ALA A 55 -21.56 26.03 28.85
C ALA A 55 -21.94 25.62 27.42
N GLN A 56 -22.32 26.61 26.61
CA GLN A 56 -22.37 26.45 25.16
C GLN A 56 -20.94 26.17 24.70
N GLY A 57 -20.59 24.89 24.56
CA GLY A 57 -19.46 24.48 23.77
C GLY A 57 -19.81 24.71 22.32
N GLU A 58 -19.24 25.75 21.70
CA GLU A 58 -19.10 25.77 20.26
C GLU A 58 -18.30 24.52 19.86
N SER A 59 -19.00 23.53 19.34
CA SER A 59 -18.37 22.47 18.58
C SER A 59 -17.80 23.12 17.31
N VAL A 60 -16.52 23.45 17.35
CA VAL A 60 -15.76 23.78 16.14
C VAL A 60 -15.79 22.51 15.28
N GLN A 61 -16.77 22.41 14.39
CA GLN A 61 -16.73 21.45 13.30
C GLN A 61 -15.58 21.91 12.40
N THR A 62 -14.39 21.37 12.65
CA THR A 62 -13.26 21.39 11.73
C THR A 62 -13.68 20.67 10.45
N GLN A 63 -14.29 21.40 9.51
CA GLN A 63 -14.69 20.88 8.20
C GLN A 63 -13.57 21.14 7.20
N ALA A 64 -13.20 20.13 6.40
CA ALA A 64 -12.24 20.25 5.31
C ALA A 64 -12.88 20.98 4.11
N ALA A 65 -13.10 22.29 4.26
CA ALA A 65 -13.89 23.10 3.33
C ALA A 65 -13.27 23.14 1.92
N LYS A 66 -11.93 23.09 1.81
CA LYS A 66 -11.25 23.09 0.52
C LYS A 66 -11.39 21.75 -0.20
N ASP A 67 -11.19 20.64 0.50
CA ASP A 67 -11.31 19.30 -0.06
C ASP A 67 -12.73 18.97 -0.50
N ARG A 68 -13.77 19.44 0.22
CA ARG A 68 -15.17 19.31 -0.20
C ARG A 68 -15.47 19.92 -1.58
N GLY A 69 -14.72 20.97 -1.96
CA GLY A 69 -14.84 21.62 -3.25
C GLY A 69 -14.17 20.87 -4.41
N LYS A 70 -13.51 19.74 -4.14
CA LYS A 70 -12.81 18.93 -5.14
C LYS A 70 -13.55 17.60 -5.34
N VAL A 71 -13.68 17.19 -6.60
CA VAL A 71 -14.31 15.93 -6.99
C VAL A 71 -13.23 14.92 -7.35
N VAL A 72 -13.46 13.67 -6.97
CA VAL A 72 -12.66 12.50 -7.36
C VAL A 72 -13.57 11.49 -8.05
N LYS A 73 -13.19 11.05 -9.25
CA LYS A 73 -13.83 9.95 -9.97
C LYS A 73 -13.15 8.63 -9.64
N LEU A 74 -13.83 7.79 -8.87
CA LEU A 74 -13.33 6.50 -8.41
C LEU A 74 -13.96 5.36 -9.22
N LEU A 75 -13.12 4.59 -9.93
CA LEU A 75 -13.51 3.33 -10.54
C LEU A 75 -13.59 2.22 -9.47
N GLN A 76 -14.77 1.62 -9.34
CA GLN A 76 -15.07 0.51 -8.44
C GLN A 76 -14.73 -0.84 -9.08
N GLU A 77 -14.66 -1.90 -8.27
CA GLU A 77 -14.40 -3.27 -8.73
C GLU A 77 -15.45 -3.80 -9.72
N ASP A 78 -16.70 -3.34 -9.61
CA ASP A 78 -17.80 -3.72 -10.52
C ASP A 78 -17.77 -2.98 -11.87
N GLY A 79 -16.77 -2.11 -12.08
CA GLY A 79 -16.59 -1.31 -13.28
C GLY A 79 -17.37 0.01 -13.29
N THR A 80 -18.11 0.32 -12.24
CA THR A 80 -18.82 1.61 -12.13
C THR A 80 -17.88 2.73 -11.69
N VAL A 81 -18.17 3.97 -12.11
CA VAL A 81 -17.43 5.16 -11.67
C VAL A 81 -18.31 5.96 -10.72
N THR A 82 -17.82 6.17 -9.49
CA THR A 82 -18.47 6.98 -8.46
C THR A 82 -17.78 8.33 -8.36
N GLU A 83 -18.56 9.42 -8.26
CA GLU A 83 -18.04 10.74 -7.93
C GLU A 83 -18.13 10.98 -6.42
N LEU A 84 -17.00 11.32 -5.81
CA LEU A 84 -16.87 11.61 -4.38
C LEU A 84 -16.26 12.98 -4.18
N THR A 85 -16.53 13.61 -3.04
CA THR A 85 -15.69 14.74 -2.60
C THR A 85 -14.29 14.21 -2.24
N MET A 86 -13.26 15.05 -2.35
CA MET A 86 -11.91 14.66 -1.93
C MET A 86 -11.88 14.27 -0.44
N GLU A 87 -12.66 14.94 0.42
CA GLU A 87 -12.76 14.61 1.84
C GLU A 87 -13.32 13.19 2.05
N ASP A 88 -14.45 12.86 1.42
CA ASP A 88 -15.06 11.52 1.53
C ASP A 88 -14.16 10.43 0.95
N TYR A 89 -13.51 10.74 -0.16
CA TYR A 89 -12.55 9.85 -0.79
C TYR A 89 -11.35 9.58 0.13
N LEU A 90 -10.75 10.64 0.70
CA LEU A 90 -9.61 10.52 1.60
C LEU A 90 -9.97 9.76 2.87
N PHE A 91 -11.18 9.92 3.40
CA PHE A 91 -11.64 9.09 4.52
C PHE A 91 -11.55 7.60 4.17
N GLY A 92 -12.07 7.21 3.01
CA GLY A 92 -12.05 5.82 2.57
C GLY A 92 -10.65 5.29 2.31
N VAL A 93 -9.75 6.11 1.77
CA VAL A 93 -8.34 5.72 1.56
C VAL A 93 -7.60 5.57 2.89
N VAL A 94 -7.64 6.58 3.76
CA VAL A 94 -6.94 6.53 5.06
C VAL A 94 -7.45 5.37 5.91
N ALA A 95 -8.76 5.13 5.91
CA ALA A 95 -9.36 3.99 6.60
C ALA A 95 -8.95 2.63 6.00
N ALA A 96 -8.66 2.55 4.70
CA ALA A 96 -8.22 1.31 4.06
C ALA A 96 -6.73 1.05 4.28
N GLU A 97 -5.91 2.10 4.24
CA GLU A 97 -4.45 2.01 4.17
C GLU A 97 -3.77 1.97 5.54
N MET A 98 -4.26 2.76 6.51
CA MET A 98 -3.58 2.93 7.79
C MET A 98 -4.50 2.54 8.96
N PRO A 99 -4.01 1.78 9.96
CA PRO A 99 -4.81 1.48 11.15
C PRO A 99 -5.27 2.78 11.83
N ALA A 100 -6.57 2.92 12.06
CA ALA A 100 -7.13 4.13 12.67
C ALA A 100 -6.66 4.37 14.12
N SER A 101 -6.07 3.35 14.76
CA SER A 101 -5.42 3.46 16.07
C SER A 101 -4.05 4.15 16.03
N PHE A 102 -3.44 4.33 14.85
CA PHE A 102 -2.16 5.03 14.70
C PHE A 102 -2.24 6.48 15.17
N GLU A 103 -1.09 7.05 15.49
CA GLU A 103 -0.99 8.43 15.95
C GLU A 103 -1.59 9.42 14.94
N LEU A 104 -2.16 10.51 15.46
CA LEU A 104 -2.84 11.50 14.62
C LEU A 104 -1.90 12.10 13.57
N GLU A 105 -0.64 12.37 13.93
CA GLU A 105 0.36 12.90 12.99
C GLU A 105 0.71 11.92 11.86
N ALA A 106 0.66 10.60 12.12
CA ALA A 106 0.83 9.60 11.08
C ALA A 106 -0.38 9.54 10.14
N LEU A 107 -1.61 9.65 10.69
CA LEU A 107 -2.83 9.73 9.88
C LEU A 107 -2.86 10.99 9.01
N LYS A 108 -2.38 12.13 9.53
CA LYS A 108 -2.20 13.37 8.76
C LYS A 108 -1.19 13.19 7.62
N ALA A 109 -0.05 12.55 7.89
CA ALA A 109 0.95 12.25 6.87
C ALA A 109 0.36 11.36 5.75
N GLN A 110 -0.35 10.29 6.12
CA GLN A 110 -1.06 9.42 5.18
C GLN A 110 -2.10 10.19 4.35
N THR A 111 -2.83 11.11 4.98
CA THR A 111 -3.83 11.94 4.29
C THR A 111 -3.18 12.82 3.22
N CYS A 112 -2.11 13.54 3.57
CA CYS A 112 -1.35 14.35 2.62
C CYS A 112 -0.76 13.51 1.47
N ALA A 113 -0.23 12.31 1.76
CA ALA A 113 0.29 11.40 0.75
C ALA A 113 -0.82 10.93 -0.21
N ALA A 114 -1.95 10.45 0.33
CA ALA A 114 -3.12 10.03 -0.46
C ALA A 114 -3.69 11.16 -1.33
N ARG A 115 -3.81 12.38 -0.77
CA ARG A 115 -4.26 13.56 -1.51
C ARG A 115 -3.31 13.89 -2.66
N THR A 116 -2.01 13.93 -2.39
CA THR A 116 -0.97 14.21 -3.39
C THR A 116 -0.97 13.17 -4.51
N TYR A 117 -1.06 11.88 -4.16
CA TYR A 117 -1.13 10.79 -5.11
C TYR A 117 -2.34 10.94 -6.06
N THR A 118 -3.51 11.24 -5.49
CA THR A 118 -4.76 11.43 -6.24
C THR A 118 -4.66 12.61 -7.20
N VAL A 119 -4.16 13.75 -6.74
CA VAL A 119 -3.98 14.95 -7.56
C VAL A 119 -2.98 14.70 -8.69
N ARG A 120 -1.90 13.97 -8.41
CA ARG A 120 -0.96 13.59 -9.47
C ARG A 120 -1.61 12.70 -10.52
N LYS A 121 -2.47 11.75 -10.14
CA LYS A 121 -3.21 10.90 -11.08
C LYS A 121 -4.21 11.70 -11.91
N GLN A 122 -4.93 12.66 -11.29
CA GLN A 122 -5.80 13.60 -12.00
C GLN A 122 -5.03 14.43 -13.05
N ASN A 123 -3.82 14.87 -12.72
CA ASN A 123 -2.96 15.60 -13.64
C ASN A 123 -2.32 14.71 -14.72
N ASN A 124 -2.34 13.39 -14.56
CA ASN A 124 -1.72 12.42 -15.47
C ASN A 124 -2.66 11.22 -15.75
N PRO A 125 -3.77 11.44 -16.47
CA PRO A 125 -4.75 10.38 -16.75
C PRO A 125 -4.12 9.18 -17.46
N THR A 126 -4.56 7.97 -17.09
CA THR A 126 -4.03 6.73 -17.68
C THR A 126 -5.08 6.07 -18.58
N GLN A 127 -4.62 5.26 -19.54
CA GLN A 127 -5.52 4.47 -20.39
C GLN A 127 -6.12 3.25 -19.66
N ALA A 128 -5.65 2.92 -18.45
CA ALA A 128 -6.16 1.79 -17.68
C ALA A 128 -7.61 2.05 -17.19
N HIS A 129 -7.95 3.31 -16.96
CA HIS A 129 -9.28 3.75 -16.53
C HIS A 129 -9.56 5.16 -17.07
N PRO A 130 -9.86 5.30 -18.38
CA PRO A 130 -9.91 6.61 -19.05
C PRO A 130 -11.02 7.53 -18.53
N ASP A 131 -12.05 6.96 -17.90
CA ASP A 131 -13.20 7.69 -17.37
C ASP A 131 -13.10 7.98 -15.86
N ALA A 132 -12.01 7.56 -15.20
CA ALA A 132 -11.80 7.72 -13.76
C ALA A 132 -10.41 8.27 -13.43
N ASP A 133 -10.33 9.00 -12.32
CA ASP A 133 -9.08 9.57 -11.81
C ASP A 133 -8.20 8.50 -11.16
N VAL A 134 -8.85 7.60 -10.41
CA VAL A 134 -8.25 6.55 -9.58
C VAL A 134 -9.18 5.33 -9.54
N CYS A 135 -8.66 4.17 -9.13
CA CYS A 135 -9.44 2.94 -8.95
C CYS A 135 -9.20 2.30 -7.58
N THR A 136 -10.05 1.34 -7.20
CA THR A 136 -9.93 0.58 -5.94
C THR A 136 -8.92 -0.57 -5.99
N ASP A 137 -8.33 -0.85 -7.16
CA ASP A 137 -7.29 -1.87 -7.31
C ASP A 137 -5.95 -1.36 -6.76
N THR A 138 -5.51 -1.94 -5.65
CA THR A 138 -4.22 -1.63 -4.99
C THR A 138 -2.99 -1.91 -5.87
N GLY A 139 -3.09 -2.78 -6.87
CA GLY A 139 -2.03 -3.01 -7.86
C GLY A 139 -1.89 -1.86 -8.85
N CYS A 140 -2.91 -1.00 -8.98
CA CYS A 140 -2.97 0.10 -9.93
C CYS A 140 -2.93 1.49 -9.25
N CYS A 141 -3.73 1.67 -8.20
CA CYS A 141 -3.95 2.93 -7.50
C CYS A 141 -3.67 2.83 -6.00
N GLN A 142 -4.71 2.87 -5.16
CA GLN A 142 -4.61 2.82 -3.70
C GLN A 142 -5.84 2.13 -3.13
N ALA A 143 -5.73 1.57 -1.93
CA ALA A 143 -6.82 0.91 -1.26
C ALA A 143 -7.94 1.91 -0.94
N TYR A 144 -9.17 1.43 -0.99
CA TYR A 144 -10.34 2.21 -0.65
C TYR A 144 -11.36 1.31 0.03
N VAL A 145 -11.98 1.83 1.09
CA VAL A 145 -13.12 1.20 1.76
C VAL A 145 -14.20 2.24 1.98
N THR A 146 -15.46 1.86 1.89
CA THR A 146 -16.54 2.78 2.23
C THR A 146 -16.51 3.10 3.73
N ARG A 147 -16.99 4.28 4.10
CA ARG A 147 -17.13 4.69 5.51
C ARG A 147 -17.90 3.65 6.33
N GLU A 148 -19.02 3.19 5.80
CA GLU A 148 -19.86 2.16 6.44
C GLU A 148 -19.09 0.85 6.69
N ALA A 149 -18.33 0.36 5.70
CA ALA A 149 -17.55 -0.86 5.85
C ALA A 149 -16.39 -0.67 6.85
N ALA A 150 -15.77 0.51 6.88
CA ALA A 150 -14.75 0.85 7.86
C ALA A 150 -15.31 0.88 9.29
N GLU A 151 -16.44 1.57 9.49
CA GLU A 151 -17.12 1.68 10.79
C GLU A 151 -17.61 0.31 11.29
N THR A 152 -18.17 -0.51 10.39
CA THR A 152 -18.56 -1.88 10.70
C THR A 152 -17.37 -2.71 11.19
N ARG A 153 -16.22 -2.59 10.53
CA ARG A 153 -14.98 -3.29 10.91
C ARG A 153 -14.44 -2.82 12.26
N TRP A 154 -14.60 -1.55 12.61
CA TRP A 154 -14.11 -0.98 13.87
C TRP A 154 -15.04 -1.26 15.06
N GLY A 155 -16.31 -1.59 14.81
CA GLY A 155 -17.26 -1.96 15.86
C GLY A 155 -17.43 -0.85 16.90
N LEU A 156 -17.17 -1.16 18.18
CA LEU A 156 -17.35 -0.20 19.28
C LEU A 156 -16.45 1.04 19.18
N SER A 157 -15.31 0.93 18.48
CA SER A 157 -14.39 2.06 18.27
C SER A 157 -14.73 2.92 17.06
N ALA A 158 -15.82 2.62 16.33
CA ALA A 158 -16.17 3.30 15.09
C ALA A 158 -16.28 4.83 15.26
N GLY A 159 -16.93 5.30 16.32
CA GLY A 159 -17.08 6.75 16.57
C GLY A 159 -15.73 7.46 16.78
N GLU A 160 -14.86 6.88 17.61
CA GLU A 160 -13.53 7.42 17.89
C GLU A 160 -12.64 7.44 16.64
N TYR A 161 -12.57 6.32 15.92
CA TYR A 161 -11.74 6.19 14.74
C TYR A 161 -12.24 7.04 13.56
N SER A 162 -13.56 7.12 13.36
CA SER A 162 -14.14 8.04 12.37
C SER A 162 -13.83 9.50 12.70
N GLN A 163 -13.87 9.88 13.97
CA GLN A 163 -13.53 11.25 14.39
C GLN A 163 -12.04 11.54 14.19
N LYS A 164 -11.15 10.60 14.53
CA LYS A 164 -9.70 10.77 14.40
C LYS A 164 -9.28 10.93 12.94
N ILE A 165 -9.84 10.13 12.03
CA ILE A 165 -9.57 10.27 10.58
C ILE A 165 -10.14 11.58 10.05
N ALA A 166 -11.37 11.95 10.43
CA ALA A 166 -11.95 13.22 10.01
C ALA A 166 -11.12 14.42 10.50
N GLN A 167 -10.58 14.35 11.71
CA GLN A 167 -9.66 15.35 12.26
C GLN A 167 -8.36 15.43 11.44
N ALA A 168 -7.75 14.31 11.09
CA ALA A 168 -6.55 14.28 10.26
C ALA A 168 -6.77 14.94 8.89
N ILE A 169 -7.94 14.70 8.28
CA ILE A 169 -8.33 15.31 7.00
C ILE A 169 -8.53 16.81 7.15
N ALA A 170 -9.30 17.25 8.14
CA ALA A 170 -9.59 18.66 8.35
C ALA A 170 -8.35 19.49 8.71
N GLU A 171 -7.45 18.94 9.54
CA GLU A 171 -6.21 19.62 9.93
C GLU A 171 -5.14 19.63 8.82
N THR A 172 -5.35 18.89 7.72
CA THR A 172 -4.49 18.89 6.53
C THR A 172 -5.23 19.35 5.27
N ASP A 173 -6.34 20.09 5.43
CA ASP A 173 -7.23 20.49 4.33
C ASP A 173 -6.48 21.23 3.21
N GLY A 174 -6.51 20.67 2.00
CA GLY A 174 -5.80 21.18 0.83
C GLY A 174 -4.26 21.09 0.88
N MET A 175 -3.66 20.43 1.87
CA MET A 175 -2.21 20.25 1.98
C MET A 175 -1.75 18.97 1.24
N GLY A 176 -0.58 19.04 0.60
CA GLY A 176 0.06 17.92 -0.07
C GLY A 176 1.58 18.05 -0.05
N ILE A 177 2.24 17.20 -0.85
CA ILE A 177 3.70 17.08 -0.89
C ILE A 177 4.17 17.49 -2.28
N LEU A 178 4.98 18.54 -2.33
CA LEU A 178 5.50 19.11 -3.57
C LEU A 178 7.01 18.93 -3.68
N TYR A 179 7.50 18.70 -4.89
CA TYR A 179 8.91 18.83 -5.21
C TYR A 179 9.02 19.78 -6.39
N GLN A 180 9.80 20.86 -6.22
CA GLN A 180 9.90 21.94 -7.21
C GLN A 180 8.52 22.51 -7.61
N GLY A 181 7.62 22.66 -6.64
CA GLY A 181 6.26 23.18 -6.83
C GLY A 181 5.30 22.24 -7.56
N GLN A 182 5.68 20.98 -7.82
CA GLN A 182 4.83 19.98 -8.48
C GLN A 182 4.47 18.82 -7.55
N PRO A 183 3.23 18.29 -7.58
CA PRO A 183 2.83 17.14 -6.79
C PRO A 183 3.71 15.91 -7.05
N ILE A 184 4.26 15.32 -5.98
CA ILE A 184 5.16 14.18 -6.08
C ILE A 184 4.41 12.86 -6.33
N GLN A 185 5.17 11.80 -6.62
CA GLN A 185 4.67 10.42 -6.58
C GLN A 185 4.73 9.96 -5.13
N ALA A 186 3.72 10.34 -4.35
CA ALA A 186 3.63 10.05 -2.93
C ALA A 186 3.27 8.57 -2.68
N VAL A 187 4.16 7.65 -3.04
CA VAL A 187 4.00 6.23 -2.72
C VAL A 187 4.31 5.98 -1.25
N PHE A 188 3.66 4.96 -0.71
CA PHE A 188 3.79 4.55 0.69
C PHE A 188 3.54 3.04 0.78
N PHE A 189 3.99 2.44 1.87
CA PHE A 189 3.91 1.01 2.09
C PHE A 189 3.86 0.69 3.59
N SER A 190 3.60 -0.56 3.95
CA SER A 190 3.33 -0.94 5.33
C SER A 190 4.54 -0.76 6.26
N SER A 191 5.64 -1.48 6.01
CA SER A 191 6.82 -1.44 6.90
C SER A 191 8.11 -1.74 6.16
N ALA A 192 9.15 -1.02 6.53
CA ALA A 192 10.52 -1.11 6.03
C ALA A 192 11.37 -2.01 6.93
N PRO A 193 12.32 -2.77 6.38
CA PRO A 193 13.31 -3.52 7.14
C PRO A 193 14.43 -2.59 7.65
N GLY A 194 14.08 -1.54 8.40
CA GLY A 194 15.00 -0.50 8.91
C GLY A 194 15.36 0.60 7.91
N TYR A 195 15.29 0.35 6.60
CA TYR A 195 15.50 1.37 5.56
C TYR A 195 14.48 1.25 4.43
N THR A 196 14.09 2.39 3.86
CA THR A 196 13.37 2.46 2.59
C THR A 196 14.31 2.19 1.41
N VAL A 197 13.75 2.06 0.22
CA VAL A 197 14.45 1.67 -1.01
C VAL A 197 14.37 2.82 -2.01
N ASP A 198 15.45 3.09 -2.74
CA ASP A 198 15.44 4.06 -3.83
C ASP A 198 14.52 3.59 -4.97
N ALA A 199 13.76 4.52 -5.56
CA ALA A 199 12.89 4.22 -6.69
C ALA A 199 13.62 3.55 -7.87
N VAL A 200 14.91 3.85 -8.09
CA VAL A 200 15.70 3.22 -9.17
C VAL A 200 15.86 1.71 -8.98
N GLU A 201 15.92 1.24 -7.73
CA GLU A 201 16.09 -0.18 -7.42
C GLU A 201 14.81 -0.99 -7.66
N VAL A 202 13.65 -0.34 -7.60
CA VAL A 202 12.35 -0.98 -7.78
C VAL A 202 11.80 -0.77 -9.19
N TRP A 203 12.01 0.41 -9.78
CA TRP A 203 11.40 0.81 -11.06
C TRP A 203 12.41 1.17 -12.17
N GLY A 204 13.71 1.07 -11.90
CA GLY A 204 14.77 1.29 -12.89
C GLY A 204 15.03 2.75 -13.25
N ASN A 205 14.28 3.71 -12.69
CA ASN A 205 14.45 5.14 -12.94
C ASN A 205 14.65 5.90 -11.62
N SER A 206 15.66 6.76 -11.55
CA SER A 206 15.86 7.62 -10.39
C SER A 206 14.72 8.62 -10.26
N VAL A 207 14.22 8.77 -9.04
CA VAL A 207 13.28 9.83 -8.66
C VAL A 207 13.89 10.58 -7.49
N ASP A 208 14.11 11.89 -7.66
CA ASP A 208 14.93 12.70 -6.75
C ASP A 208 14.48 12.65 -5.29
N TYR A 209 13.16 12.62 -5.07
CA TYR A 209 12.53 12.62 -3.74
C TYR A 209 12.19 11.21 -3.21
N LEU A 210 12.49 10.13 -3.95
CA LEU A 210 12.27 8.76 -3.49
C LEU A 210 13.62 8.07 -3.28
N LYS A 211 14.30 8.49 -2.22
CA LYS A 211 15.60 7.98 -1.80
C LYS A 211 15.47 7.03 -0.63
N SER A 212 16.47 6.16 -0.48
CA SER A 212 16.61 5.34 0.72
C SER A 212 16.88 6.24 1.92
N VAL A 213 16.05 6.08 2.95
CA VAL A 213 16.20 6.72 4.26
C VAL A 213 15.96 5.68 5.35
N GLU A 214 16.52 5.92 6.54
CA GLU A 214 16.26 5.08 7.72
C GLU A 214 14.78 5.18 8.12
N SER A 215 14.24 4.09 8.65
CA SER A 215 12.84 3.96 9.05
C SER A 215 12.78 3.30 10.44
N PRO A 216 12.23 3.98 11.47
CA PRO A 216 12.46 3.63 12.87
C PRO A 216 11.54 2.53 13.45
N GLU A 217 10.67 1.93 12.64
CA GLU A 217 9.83 0.81 13.09
C GLU A 217 10.63 -0.46 13.39
N GLY A 218 10.05 -1.34 14.19
CA GLY A 218 10.68 -2.61 14.55
C GLY A 218 9.69 -3.75 14.82
N GLU A 219 9.99 -4.55 15.84
CA GLU A 219 9.28 -5.78 16.21
C GLU A 219 7.80 -5.57 16.59
N GLU A 220 7.39 -4.32 16.87
CA GLU A 220 5.99 -3.99 17.10
C GLU A 220 5.12 -4.12 15.83
N VAL A 221 5.73 -4.17 14.65
CA VAL A 221 5.03 -4.39 13.39
C VAL A 221 4.49 -5.83 13.35
N PRO A 222 3.17 -6.04 13.18
CA PRO A 222 2.60 -7.38 13.06
C PRO A 222 3.19 -8.16 11.89
N ASN A 223 3.74 -9.35 12.20
CA ASN A 223 4.46 -10.19 11.24
C ASN A 223 5.62 -9.44 10.55
N TYR A 224 6.37 -8.64 11.31
CA TYR A 224 7.55 -7.94 10.83
C TYR A 224 8.54 -8.91 10.19
N HIS A 225 8.79 -10.01 10.88
CA HIS A 225 9.45 -11.19 10.34
C HIS A 225 8.40 -12.24 9.96
N SER A 226 8.56 -12.82 8.78
CA SER A 226 7.65 -13.85 8.26
C SER A 226 8.42 -14.91 7.48
N GLN A 227 7.79 -16.06 7.27
CA GLN A 227 8.37 -17.14 6.49
C GLN A 227 7.40 -17.66 5.44
N VAL A 228 7.95 -18.00 4.28
CA VAL A 228 7.26 -18.76 3.24
C VAL A 228 8.08 -19.99 2.93
N VAL A 229 7.44 -21.15 2.95
CA VAL A 229 8.08 -22.43 2.65
C VAL A 229 7.53 -22.93 1.32
N LYS A 230 8.41 -23.32 0.40
CA LYS A 230 8.08 -23.91 -0.90
C LYS A 230 8.93 -25.15 -1.13
N SER A 231 8.32 -26.25 -1.53
CA SER A 231 9.04 -27.43 -2.00
C SER A 231 9.88 -27.10 -3.24
N GLY A 232 10.89 -27.92 -3.52
CA GLY A 232 11.66 -27.78 -4.76
C GLY A 232 10.77 -27.88 -6.01
N GLU A 233 9.73 -28.70 -6.00
CA GLU A 233 8.80 -28.80 -7.12
C GLU A 233 7.99 -27.51 -7.33
N GLU A 234 7.49 -26.90 -6.25
CA GLU A 234 6.77 -25.63 -6.32
C GLU A 234 7.66 -24.50 -6.86
N VAL A 235 8.90 -24.40 -6.37
CA VAL A 235 9.87 -23.42 -6.87
C VAL A 235 10.13 -23.64 -8.36
N LYS A 236 10.39 -24.88 -8.76
CA LYS A 236 10.66 -25.21 -10.16
C LYS A 236 9.50 -24.86 -11.08
N ASN A 237 8.29 -25.23 -10.69
CA ASN A 237 7.09 -24.97 -11.48
C ASN A 237 6.80 -23.47 -11.60
N ALA A 238 6.91 -22.72 -10.50
CA ALA A 238 6.69 -21.27 -10.51
C ALA A 238 7.73 -20.56 -11.40
N VAL A 239 9.02 -20.85 -11.21
CA VAL A 239 10.10 -20.21 -11.97
C VAL A 239 10.02 -20.56 -13.45
N LEU A 240 9.83 -21.82 -13.84
CA LEU A 240 9.79 -22.21 -15.26
C LEU A 240 8.53 -21.70 -15.97
N SER A 241 7.42 -21.52 -15.24
CA SER A 241 6.21 -20.91 -15.77
C SER A 241 6.42 -19.43 -16.08
N ALA A 242 7.04 -18.68 -15.18
CA ALA A 242 7.27 -17.23 -15.34
C ALA A 242 8.51 -16.90 -16.19
N TYR A 243 9.54 -17.74 -16.13
CA TYR A 243 10.86 -17.55 -16.74
C TYR A 243 11.33 -18.86 -17.43
N PRO A 244 10.80 -19.20 -18.62
CA PRO A 244 11.12 -20.45 -19.32
C PRO A 244 12.60 -20.63 -19.70
N GLY A 245 13.40 -19.56 -19.63
CA GLY A 245 14.85 -19.60 -19.88
C GLY A 245 15.70 -19.99 -18.66
N ALA A 246 15.10 -20.20 -17.48
CA ALA A 246 15.82 -20.67 -16.31
C ALA A 246 16.13 -22.17 -16.38
N ASP A 247 17.29 -22.57 -15.88
CA ASP A 247 17.71 -23.97 -15.72
C ASP A 247 17.64 -24.40 -14.26
N LEU A 248 16.64 -25.24 -13.96
CA LEU A 248 16.42 -25.88 -12.66
C LEU A 248 16.46 -27.42 -12.80
N SER A 249 17.30 -27.93 -13.69
CA SER A 249 17.49 -29.37 -13.91
C SER A 249 18.49 -30.01 -12.92
N GLY A 250 19.41 -29.21 -12.37
CA GLY A 250 20.42 -29.64 -11.39
C GLY A 250 19.92 -29.69 -9.95
N ASP A 251 20.87 -29.87 -9.02
CA ASP A 251 20.61 -29.92 -7.57
C ASP A 251 19.92 -28.63 -7.07
N PRO A 252 18.78 -28.73 -6.36
CA PRO A 252 18.06 -27.57 -5.82
C PRO A 252 18.91 -26.64 -4.95
N SER A 253 19.92 -27.16 -4.24
CA SER A 253 20.81 -26.33 -3.42
C SER A 253 21.55 -25.25 -4.21
N GLY A 254 21.71 -25.43 -5.53
CA GLY A 254 22.34 -24.46 -6.44
C GLY A 254 21.37 -23.58 -7.24
N TRP A 255 20.06 -23.70 -7.03
CA TRP A 255 19.07 -22.96 -7.84
C TRP A 255 19.06 -21.46 -7.54
N PHE A 256 19.35 -21.06 -6.30
CA PHE A 256 19.47 -19.66 -5.91
C PHE A 256 20.95 -19.29 -5.74
N GLY A 257 21.38 -18.24 -6.42
CA GLY A 257 22.71 -17.66 -6.25
C GLY A 257 22.80 -16.76 -5.02
N THR A 258 24.00 -16.19 -4.80
CA THR A 258 24.20 -15.17 -3.77
C THR A 258 23.47 -13.88 -4.17
N PRO A 259 22.56 -13.34 -3.33
CA PRO A 259 21.87 -12.10 -3.62
C PRO A 259 22.81 -10.90 -3.49
N ALA A 260 22.63 -9.91 -4.37
CA ALA A 260 23.06 -8.55 -4.11
C ALA A 260 21.98 -7.85 -3.28
N VAL A 261 22.39 -7.19 -2.20
CA VAL A 261 21.50 -6.48 -1.28
C VAL A 261 21.90 -5.01 -1.17
N ASN A 262 20.92 -4.14 -0.91
CA ASN A 262 21.19 -2.75 -0.57
C ASN A 262 21.53 -2.59 0.93
N GLU A 263 21.74 -1.35 1.37
CA GLU A 263 22.09 -1.03 2.76
C GLU A 263 21.04 -1.53 3.78
N GLY A 264 19.76 -1.52 3.38
CA GLY A 264 18.64 -2.05 4.17
C GLY A 264 18.42 -3.57 4.06
N GLY A 265 19.33 -4.32 3.44
CA GLY A 265 19.19 -5.77 3.28
C GLY A 265 18.15 -6.21 2.23
N THR A 266 17.55 -5.26 1.50
CA THR A 266 16.61 -5.59 0.42
C THR A 266 17.37 -6.14 -0.78
N VAL A 267 16.89 -7.26 -1.34
CA VAL A 267 17.52 -7.92 -2.49
C VAL A 267 17.30 -7.07 -3.74
N SER A 268 18.38 -6.49 -4.26
CA SER A 268 18.35 -5.75 -5.53
C SER A 268 18.38 -6.71 -6.72
N SER A 269 19.16 -7.79 -6.63
CA SER A 269 19.17 -8.86 -7.63
C SER A 269 19.62 -10.20 -7.06
N ILE A 270 19.14 -11.29 -7.65
CA ILE A 270 19.54 -12.67 -7.33
C ILE A 270 19.44 -13.54 -8.57
N LEU A 271 20.39 -14.47 -8.73
CA LEU A 271 20.30 -15.49 -9.78
C LEU A 271 19.34 -16.60 -9.35
N VAL A 272 18.41 -16.97 -10.22
CA VAL A 272 17.51 -18.12 -10.04
C VAL A 272 17.56 -18.97 -11.31
N GLY A 273 18.16 -20.17 -11.20
CA GLY A 273 18.37 -21.05 -12.36
C GLY A 273 19.15 -20.39 -13.50
N GLY A 274 20.14 -19.55 -13.18
CA GLY A 274 20.94 -18.82 -14.18
C GLY A 274 20.29 -17.56 -14.77
N VAL A 275 19.04 -17.25 -14.43
CA VAL A 275 18.37 -15.99 -14.81
C VAL A 275 18.50 -14.99 -13.67
N THR A 276 18.85 -13.74 -13.97
CA THR A 276 18.88 -12.65 -12.98
C THR A 276 17.47 -12.12 -12.76
N LEU A 277 16.99 -12.18 -11.51
CA LEU A 277 15.73 -11.59 -11.06
C LEU A 277 15.98 -10.48 -10.04
N THR A 278 15.10 -9.49 -9.98
CA THR A 278 15.06 -8.52 -8.87
C THR A 278 14.41 -9.15 -7.65
N GLY A 279 14.69 -8.62 -6.45
CA GLY A 279 13.98 -9.07 -5.24
C GLY A 279 12.47 -8.88 -5.33
N GLY A 280 12.01 -7.82 -6.02
CA GLY A 280 10.59 -7.59 -6.31
C GLY A 280 9.96 -8.69 -7.18
N GLN A 281 10.69 -9.19 -8.19
CA GLN A 281 10.23 -10.32 -9.00
C GLN A 281 10.11 -11.61 -8.19
N VAL A 282 11.10 -11.90 -7.33
CA VAL A 282 11.06 -13.08 -6.44
C VAL A 282 9.93 -12.96 -5.41
N ARG A 283 9.73 -11.75 -4.86
CA ARG A 283 8.62 -11.44 -3.96
C ARG A 283 7.28 -11.77 -4.61
N THR A 284 7.02 -11.29 -5.81
CA THR A 284 5.78 -11.57 -6.55
C THR A 284 5.65 -13.05 -6.89
N LEU A 285 6.74 -13.72 -7.27
CA LEU A 285 6.70 -15.12 -7.68
C LEU A 285 6.33 -16.08 -6.55
N PHE A 286 6.69 -15.75 -5.30
CA PHE A 286 6.50 -16.61 -4.14
C PHE A 286 5.59 -15.99 -3.06
N ASP A 287 4.85 -14.94 -3.40
CA ASP A 287 3.93 -14.23 -2.49
C ASP A 287 4.61 -13.76 -1.19
N LEU A 288 5.85 -13.28 -1.28
CA LEU A 288 6.58 -12.76 -0.13
C LEU A 288 6.04 -11.38 0.27
N ARG A 289 6.12 -11.07 1.57
CA ARG A 289 5.71 -9.75 2.08
C ARG A 289 6.60 -8.62 1.54
N SER A 290 7.89 -8.83 1.43
CA SER A 290 8.84 -7.82 0.93
C SER A 290 9.91 -8.45 0.04
N ALA A 291 10.73 -7.59 -0.56
CA ALA A 291 11.95 -8.00 -1.28
C ALA A 291 13.18 -8.12 -0.34
N CYS A 292 13.01 -7.93 0.97
CA CYS A 292 14.06 -8.16 1.97
C CYS A 292 13.92 -9.57 2.52
N PHE A 293 14.64 -10.51 1.91
CA PHE A 293 14.56 -11.91 2.28
C PHE A 293 15.89 -12.64 2.18
N THR A 294 16.00 -13.75 2.91
CA THR A 294 17.00 -14.79 2.70
C THR A 294 16.31 -16.08 2.28
N VAL A 295 16.98 -16.91 1.48
CA VAL A 295 16.49 -18.24 1.07
C VAL A 295 17.44 -19.32 1.54
N ALA A 296 16.91 -20.37 2.18
CA ALA A 296 17.67 -21.52 2.64
C ALA A 296 17.03 -22.83 2.16
N TRP A 297 17.86 -23.83 1.84
CA TRP A 297 17.44 -25.15 1.40
C TRP A 297 17.74 -26.19 2.49
N ASP A 298 16.75 -27.00 2.87
CA ASP A 298 16.89 -28.03 3.92
C ASP A 298 17.05 -29.47 3.39
N GLY A 299 17.10 -29.64 2.06
CA GLY A 299 17.08 -30.95 1.39
C GLY A 299 15.72 -31.33 0.80
N THR A 300 14.65 -30.64 1.17
CA THR A 300 13.28 -30.85 0.67
C THR A 300 12.57 -29.54 0.28
N ASN A 301 12.75 -28.50 1.08
CA ASN A 301 12.07 -27.21 0.93
C ASN A 301 13.04 -26.04 0.93
N PHE A 302 12.64 -25.00 0.20
CA PHE A 302 13.17 -23.66 0.33
C PHE A 302 12.37 -22.88 1.37
N THR A 303 13.07 -22.32 2.36
CA THR A 303 12.49 -21.41 3.34
C THR A 303 12.96 -19.99 3.03
N PHE A 304 12.00 -19.13 2.66
CA PHE A 304 12.21 -17.69 2.54
C PHE A 304 11.92 -17.04 3.89
N SER A 305 12.93 -16.44 4.52
CA SER A 305 12.74 -15.60 5.72
C SER A 305 12.72 -14.15 5.29
N VAL A 306 11.63 -13.45 5.57
CA VAL A 306 11.27 -12.14 4.99
C VAL A 306 11.09 -11.12 6.11
N THR A 307 11.60 -9.90 5.92
CA THR A 307 11.47 -8.79 6.88
C THR A 307 10.75 -7.59 6.25
N GLY A 308 9.82 -6.98 6.99
CA GLY A 308 9.00 -5.86 6.52
C GLY A 308 7.87 -6.29 5.59
N TYR A 309 7.11 -5.30 5.08
CA TYR A 309 5.97 -5.55 4.22
C TYR A 309 5.73 -4.40 3.23
N GLY A 310 5.74 -4.73 1.94
CA GLY A 310 5.45 -3.79 0.86
C GLY A 310 6.63 -3.61 -0.10
N HIS A 311 6.53 -2.60 -0.96
CA HIS A 311 7.51 -2.35 -2.02
C HIS A 311 8.74 -1.55 -1.55
N GLY A 312 8.71 -0.94 -0.36
CA GLY A 312 9.88 -0.32 0.25
C GLY A 312 10.15 1.14 -0.15
N VAL A 313 9.39 1.73 -1.08
CA VAL A 313 9.70 3.06 -1.65
C VAL A 313 8.81 4.15 -1.04
N GLY A 314 9.37 5.30 -0.68
CA GLY A 314 8.62 6.41 -0.10
C GLY A 314 8.32 6.21 1.39
N MET A 315 7.10 6.53 1.82
CA MET A 315 6.77 6.56 3.25
C MET A 315 6.41 5.17 3.80
N SER A 316 7.11 4.74 4.87
CA SER A 316 6.66 3.62 5.69
C SER A 316 5.53 4.05 6.63
N GLN A 317 4.42 3.32 6.64
CA GLN A 317 3.27 3.60 7.50
C GLN A 317 3.58 3.34 8.97
N TYR A 318 4.22 2.21 9.29
CA TYR A 318 4.64 1.93 10.65
C TYR A 318 5.79 2.83 11.10
N GLY A 319 6.70 3.19 10.18
CA GLY A 319 7.75 4.15 10.46
C GLY A 319 7.22 5.55 10.74
N ALA A 320 6.23 6.02 9.97
CA ALA A 320 5.51 7.26 10.25
C ALA A 320 4.85 7.24 11.63
N ASN A 321 4.25 6.12 12.02
CA ASN A 321 3.65 5.95 13.35
C ASN A 321 4.71 5.97 14.47
N ALA A 322 5.86 5.33 14.27
CA ALA A 322 6.97 5.35 15.21
C ALA A 322 7.54 6.78 15.39
N MET A 323 7.73 7.51 14.29
CA MET A 323 8.13 8.92 14.32
C MET A 323 7.10 9.80 15.04
N ALA A 324 5.81 9.60 14.79
CA ALA A 324 4.74 10.32 15.46
C ALA A 324 4.70 10.04 16.97
N LYS A 325 4.90 8.77 17.39
CA LYS A 325 5.04 8.41 18.82
C LYS A 325 6.24 9.07 19.49
N ALA A 326 7.31 9.31 18.71
CA ALA A 326 8.49 10.05 19.17
C ALA A 326 8.29 11.58 19.15
N GLY A 327 7.11 12.07 18.75
CA GLY A 327 6.76 13.50 18.77
C GLY A 327 6.96 14.24 17.45
N SER A 328 7.27 13.54 16.36
CA SER A 328 7.38 14.17 15.04
C SER A 328 6.00 14.60 14.52
N THR A 329 5.95 15.78 13.92
CA THR A 329 4.78 16.28 13.19
C THR A 329 4.64 15.60 11.83
N TYR A 330 3.45 15.64 11.23
CA TYR A 330 3.23 15.11 9.88
C TYR A 330 4.14 15.74 8.83
N GLY A 331 4.50 17.02 8.99
CA GLY A 331 5.45 17.71 8.11
C GLY A 331 6.86 17.13 8.17
N GLU A 332 7.35 16.86 9.37
CA GLU A 332 8.65 16.23 9.59
C GLU A 332 8.66 14.79 9.07
N ILE A 333 7.59 14.03 9.30
CA ILE A 333 7.42 12.68 8.77
C ILE A 333 7.50 12.69 7.24
N LEU A 334 6.71 13.53 6.59
CA LEU A 334 6.65 13.58 5.12
C LEU A 334 7.98 14.02 4.50
N THR A 335 8.62 15.05 5.05
CA THR A 335 9.90 15.56 4.53
C THR A 335 11.08 14.64 4.83
N TRP A 336 10.96 13.75 5.83
CA TRP A 336 11.91 12.66 6.06
C TRP A 336 11.85 11.61 4.95
N TYR A 337 10.67 11.08 4.64
CA TYR A 337 10.50 10.02 3.64
C TYR A 337 10.58 10.51 2.19
N TYR A 338 10.23 11.77 1.94
CA TYR A 338 10.25 12.37 0.61
C TYR A 338 11.35 13.43 0.52
N THR A 339 12.58 12.98 0.22
CA THR A 339 13.80 13.81 0.31
C THR A 339 13.71 15.08 -0.53
N GLY A 340 13.92 16.23 0.10
CA GLY A 340 13.90 17.54 -0.59
C GLY A 340 12.51 18.01 -1.05
N ALA A 341 11.46 17.25 -0.75
CA ALA A 341 10.09 17.70 -0.93
C ALA A 341 9.67 18.65 0.20
N GLU A 342 8.59 19.39 -0.03
CA GLU A 342 7.98 20.30 0.94
C GLU A 342 6.50 19.97 1.12
N VAL A 343 5.99 20.24 2.32
CA VAL A 343 4.55 20.17 2.59
C VAL A 343 3.95 21.54 2.35
N ALA A 344 3.10 21.64 1.34
CA ALA A 344 2.55 22.89 0.86
C ALA A 344 1.09 22.74 0.42
N SER A 345 0.40 23.86 0.28
CA SER A 345 -0.98 23.91 -0.21
C SER A 345 -1.01 23.49 -1.69
N LEU A 346 -1.85 22.51 -2.00
CA LEU A 346 -2.24 22.15 -3.36
C LEU A 346 -3.33 23.11 -3.90
N TRP A 347 -4.11 23.72 -3.01
CA TRP A 347 -5.09 24.79 -3.27
C TRP A 347 -5.53 25.54 -2.01
#